data_AF-A0A2D4LM11-F1
#
_entry.id   AF-A0A2D4LM11-F1
#
_cell.length_a   1.000
_cell.length_b   1.000
_cell.length_c   1.000
_cell.angle_alpha   90.00
_cell.angle_beta   90.00
_cell.angle_gamma   90.00
#
_symmetry.space_group_name_H-M   'P 1'
#
loop_
_entity.id
_entity.type
_entity.pdbx_description
1 polymer ?
#
loop_
_entity_poly.entity_id
_entity_poly.type
_entity_poly.pdbx_seq_one_letter_code
_entity_poly.pdbx_strand_id
1 'polypeptide(L)'
;IVMGDFNLPSAGEASSEVREFKASMTALDLTQVIQGPTHTGGNTLDLVFVSGQCHNDLDLQNIVITPLSWSDHSLLSLDFRTALPHRREADQTIWYRPRRLMEPERFQMELGPIPEALTHS
;
A
#
# COMPACT_ATOMS: atom_id res chain seq x y z
N ILE A 1 2.09 -0.51 -5.92
CA ILE A 1 2.36 0.81 -6.52
C ILE A 1 3.86 0.98 -6.57
N VAL A 2 4.41 1.40 -7.70
CA VAL A 2 5.81 1.80 -7.87
C VAL A 2 5.80 3.24 -8.36
N MET A 3 6.55 4.12 -7.71
CA MET A 3 6.60 5.54 -8.07
C MET A 3 7.97 6.12 -7.79
N GLY A 4 8.35 7.13 -8.57
CA GLY A 4 9.59 7.88 -8.38
C GLY A 4 10.04 8.55 -9.66
N ASP A 5 11.21 9.17 -9.56
CA ASP A 5 11.93 9.73 -10.70
C ASP A 5 12.76 8.63 -11.37
N PHE A 6 12.39 8.26 -12.59
CA PHE A 6 13.06 7.20 -13.36
C PHE A 6 14.12 7.74 -14.31
N ASN A 7 14.14 9.06 -14.57
CA ASN A 7 15.07 9.70 -15.50
C ASN A 7 15.17 9.00 -16.88
N LEU A 8 14.04 8.46 -17.37
CA LEU A 8 14.02 7.81 -18.68
C LEU A 8 14.21 8.86 -19.79
N PRO A 9 14.98 8.54 -20.85
CA PRO A 9 15.18 9.46 -21.97
C PRO A 9 13.85 9.89 -22.60
N SER A 10 13.71 11.20 -22.88
CA SER A 10 12.51 11.77 -23.48
C SER A 10 12.27 11.38 -24.95
N ALA A 11 13.18 10.59 -25.54
CA ALA A 11 13.05 10.05 -26.90
C ALA A 11 11.81 9.16 -27.08
N GLY A 12 11.01 8.94 -26.03
CA GLY A 12 9.78 8.17 -26.07
C GLY A 12 10.06 6.70 -26.34
N GLU A 13 9.13 6.01 -27.00
CA GLU A 13 9.25 4.58 -27.32
C GLU A 13 10.35 4.27 -28.36
N ALA A 14 11.07 5.29 -28.85
CA ALA A 14 12.16 5.11 -29.79
C ALA A 14 13.45 4.58 -29.14
N SER A 15 13.59 4.71 -27.81
CA SER A 15 14.70 4.12 -27.06
C SER A 15 14.42 2.66 -26.70
N SER A 16 15.37 1.77 -27.00
CA SER A 16 15.31 0.34 -26.63
C SER A 16 15.13 0.16 -25.13
N GLU A 17 15.81 0.98 -24.34
CA GLU A 17 15.84 0.95 -22.88
C GLU A 17 14.47 1.32 -22.31
N VAL A 18 13.84 2.38 -22.82
CA VAL A 18 12.48 2.79 -22.41
C VAL A 18 11.48 1.69 -22.74
N ARG A 19 11.61 1.07 -23.92
CA ARG A 19 10.71 0.00 -24.35
C ARG A 19 10.87 -1.25 -23.49
N GLU A 20 12.09 -1.68 -23.20
CA GLU A 20 12.36 -2.85 -22.35
C GLU A 20 11.92 -2.62 -20.90
N PHE A 21 12.15 -1.40 -20.38
CA PHE A 21 11.68 -1.01 -19.06
C PHE A 21 10.15 -1.08 -18.98
N LYS A 22 9.43 -0.46 -19.93
CA LYS A 22 7.96 -0.53 -20.01
C LYS A 22 7.46 -1.95 -20.20
N ALA A 23 8.11 -2.74 -21.05
CA ALA A 23 7.76 -4.14 -21.25
C ALA A 23 7.93 -4.97 -19.96
N SER A 24 8.97 -4.67 -19.18
CA SER A 24 9.17 -5.28 -17.85
C SER A 24 8.06 -4.92 -16.88
N MET A 25 7.63 -3.65 -16.86
CA MET A 25 6.49 -3.23 -16.04
C MET A 25 5.19 -3.93 -16.47
N THR A 26 4.91 -4.00 -17.77
CA THR A 26 3.77 -4.75 -18.31
C THR A 26 3.84 -6.23 -17.95
N ALA A 27 5.02 -6.86 -18.01
CA ALA A 27 5.22 -8.27 -17.62
C ALA A 27 4.99 -8.51 -16.11
N LEU A 28 5.19 -7.48 -15.28
CA LEU A 28 4.87 -7.49 -13.86
C LEU A 28 3.41 -7.11 -13.56
N ASP A 29 2.55 -7.02 -14.58
CA ASP A 29 1.15 -6.59 -14.47
C ASP A 29 1.00 -5.19 -13.83
N LEU A 30 1.94 -4.30 -14.17
CA LEU A 30 1.98 -2.92 -13.74
C LEU A 30 1.58 -1.98 -14.88
N THR A 31 0.58 -1.14 -14.62
CA THR A 31 0.06 -0.14 -15.57
C THR A 31 0.55 1.26 -15.18
N GLN A 32 1.10 2.00 -16.16
CA GLN A 32 1.51 3.38 -15.97
C GLN A 32 0.29 4.32 -15.94
N VAL A 33 0.20 5.18 -14.92
CA VAL A 33 -0.97 6.06 -14.74
C VAL A 33 -0.70 7.53 -15.09
N ILE A 34 0.57 7.96 -15.05
CA ILE A 34 0.96 9.33 -15.42
C ILE A 34 1.38 9.37 -16.88
N GLN A 35 0.78 10.26 -17.68
CA GLN A 35 1.09 10.44 -19.10
C GLN A 35 1.48 11.90 -19.46
N GLY A 36 1.39 12.82 -18.50
CA GLY A 36 1.69 14.25 -18.70
C GLY A 36 3.14 14.61 -18.32
N PRO A 37 3.62 15.80 -18.72
CA PRO A 37 4.92 16.31 -18.28
C PRO A 37 4.97 16.41 -16.75
N THR A 38 6.05 15.90 -16.16
CA THR A 38 6.32 16.02 -14.72
C THR A 38 7.50 16.93 -14.44
N HIS A 39 8.25 17.28 -15.48
CA HIS A 39 9.42 18.15 -15.42
C HIS A 39 9.23 19.39 -16.31
N THR A 40 9.84 20.51 -15.92
CA THR A 40 9.77 21.81 -16.60
C THR A 40 10.26 21.74 -18.06
N GLY A 41 11.12 20.79 -18.38
CA GLY A 41 11.57 20.50 -19.76
C GLY A 41 10.52 19.85 -20.66
N GLY A 42 9.29 19.63 -20.19
CA GLY A 42 8.22 18.96 -20.94
C GLY A 42 8.30 17.43 -20.91
N ASN A 43 9.24 16.87 -20.15
CA ASN A 43 9.47 15.44 -20.05
C ASN A 43 8.63 14.82 -18.93
N THR A 44 8.28 13.54 -19.11
CA THR A 44 7.68 12.70 -18.07
C THR A 44 8.79 11.82 -17.47
N LEU A 45 9.45 12.33 -16.44
CA LEU A 45 10.54 11.61 -15.74
C LEU A 45 10.02 10.87 -14.51
N ASP A 46 9.01 11.46 -13.85
CA ASP A 46 8.34 10.89 -12.70
C ASP A 46 7.22 9.96 -13.20
N LEU A 47 7.38 8.67 -12.95
CA LEU A 47 6.41 7.66 -13.37
C LEU A 47 5.73 7.06 -12.16
N VAL A 48 4.47 6.67 -12.35
CA VAL A 48 3.71 5.92 -11.35
C VAL A 48 3.10 4.71 -12.05
N PHE A 49 3.36 3.55 -11.47
CA PHE A 49 2.87 2.26 -11.93
C PHE A 49 2.03 1.61 -10.82
N VAL A 50 0.88 1.06 -11.20
CA VAL A 50 -0.06 0.41 -10.27
C VAL A 50 -0.46 -0.96 -10.79
N SER A 51 -0.72 -1.92 -9.91
CA SER A 51 -1.14 -3.29 -10.25
C SER A 51 -2.55 -3.58 -9.75
N GLY A 52 -3.25 -4.48 -10.45
CA GLY A 52 -4.47 -5.15 -9.98
C GLY A 52 -5.45 -4.26 -9.22
N GLN A 53 -5.74 -4.62 -7.96
CA GLN A 53 -6.70 -3.91 -7.11
C GLN A 53 -6.33 -2.45 -6.86
N CYS A 54 -5.05 -2.11 -6.73
CA CYS A 54 -4.63 -0.72 -6.53
C CYS A 54 -4.99 0.18 -7.74
N HIS A 55 -5.04 -0.38 -8.95
CA HIS A 55 -5.52 0.36 -10.12
C HIS A 55 -7.01 0.67 -10.03
N ASN A 56 -7.81 -0.27 -9.52
CA ASN A 56 -9.25 -0.07 -9.36
C ASN A 56 -9.59 0.92 -8.24
N ASP A 57 -8.79 0.90 -7.17
CA ASP A 57 -8.95 1.79 -6.03
C ASP A 57 -8.47 3.22 -6.37
N LEU A 58 -7.51 3.39 -7.28
CA LEU A 58 -7.03 4.69 -7.71
C LEU A 58 -8.15 5.51 -8.37
N ASP A 59 -8.32 6.76 -7.92
CA ASP A 59 -9.15 7.74 -8.61
C ASP A 59 -8.35 8.38 -9.75
N LEU A 60 -8.44 7.75 -10.93
CA LEU A 60 -7.77 8.21 -12.15
C LEU A 60 -8.23 9.62 -12.58
N GLN A 61 -9.40 10.09 -12.14
CA GLN A 61 -9.92 11.42 -12.49
C GLN A 61 -9.33 12.53 -11.61
N ASN A 62 -8.83 12.19 -10.42
CA ASN A 62 -8.28 13.15 -9.47
C ASN A 62 -6.74 13.12 -9.40
N ILE A 63 -6.08 12.61 -10.44
CA ILE A 63 -4.63 12.73 -10.55
C ILE A 63 -4.31 14.19 -10.90
N VAL A 64 -3.62 14.88 -9.98
CA VAL A 64 -3.23 16.29 -10.15
C VAL A 64 -1.72 16.40 -10.28
N ILE A 65 -1.27 17.08 -11.33
CA ILE A 65 0.13 17.44 -11.56
C ILE A 65 0.27 18.95 -11.33
N THR A 66 0.95 19.34 -10.25
CA THR A 66 1.08 20.76 -9.87
C THR A 66 2.52 21.23 -10.04
N PRO A 67 2.79 22.26 -10.86
CA PRO A 67 4.13 22.83 -10.98
C PRO A 67 4.55 23.48 -9.65
N LEU A 68 5.84 23.35 -9.30
CA LEU A 68 6.41 23.94 -8.10
C LEU A 68 7.29 25.13 -8.49
N SER A 69 7.27 26.21 -7.69
CA SER A 69 8.07 27.41 -7.97
C SER A 69 9.55 27.28 -7.60
N TRP A 70 9.91 26.21 -6.88
CA TRP A 70 11.24 25.99 -6.29
C TRP A 70 11.91 24.70 -6.77
N SER A 71 11.22 23.91 -7.60
CA SER A 71 11.75 22.70 -8.23
C SER A 71 11.38 22.70 -9.70
N ASP A 72 12.24 22.11 -10.51
CA ASP A 72 11.98 21.81 -11.91
C ASP A 72 11.06 20.59 -12.09
N HIS A 73 10.81 19.81 -11.04
CA HIS A 73 9.79 18.77 -10.96
C HIS A 73 8.44 19.30 -10.47
N SER A 74 7.37 18.63 -10.89
CA SER A 74 6.00 18.87 -10.48
C SER A 74 5.61 17.95 -9.32
N LEU A 75 4.74 18.43 -8.45
CA LEU A 75 4.10 17.61 -7.42
C LEU A 75 3.00 16.75 -8.04
N LEU A 76 3.11 15.44 -7.88
CA LEU A 76 2.07 14.48 -8.25
C LEU A 76 1.19 14.16 -7.03
N SER A 77 -0.12 14.37 -7.16
CA SER A 77 -1.12 14.00 -6.16
C SER A 77 -2.04 12.93 -6.73
N LEU A 78 -2.19 11.83 -6.00
CA LEU A 78 -3.00 10.67 -6.38
C LEU A 78 -3.85 10.24 -5.19
N ASP A 79 -5.14 10.02 -5.42
CA ASP A 79 -6.07 9.58 -4.39
C ASP A 79 -6.49 8.13 -4.59
N PHE A 80 -6.43 7.34 -3.51
CA PHE A 80 -6.87 5.96 -3.51
C PHE A 80 -8.15 5.82 -2.69
N ARG A 81 -9.18 5.23 -3.30
CA ARG A 81 -10.42 4.80 -2.65
C ARG A 81 -10.14 3.56 -1.82
N THR A 82 -9.51 3.74 -0.68
CA THR A 82 -9.45 2.67 0.32
C THR A 82 -10.81 2.56 0.98
N ALA A 83 -11.36 1.34 1.08
CA ALA A 83 -12.25 1.07 2.21
C ALA A 83 -11.47 1.46 3.45
N LEU A 84 -12.08 2.23 4.38
CA LEU A 84 -11.49 2.62 5.66
C LEU A 84 -10.58 1.48 6.10
N PRO A 85 -9.26 1.72 6.35
CA PRO A 85 -8.37 0.66 6.78
C PRO A 85 -9.14 -0.01 7.88
N HIS A 86 -9.49 -1.29 7.70
CA HIS A 86 -10.31 -1.99 8.68
C HIS A 86 -9.59 -1.70 9.97
N ARG A 87 -10.19 -0.84 10.80
CA ARG A 87 -9.64 -0.49 12.10
C ARG A 87 -9.58 -1.87 12.68
N ARG A 88 -8.39 -2.46 12.74
CA ARG A 88 -8.18 -3.77 13.31
C ARG A 88 -8.88 -3.60 14.64
N GLU A 89 -10.06 -4.20 14.82
CA GLU A 89 -10.68 -4.24 16.14
C GLU A 89 -9.54 -4.76 16.97
N ALA A 90 -8.97 -3.91 17.83
CA ALA A 90 -7.70 -4.20 18.44
C ALA A 90 -7.84 -5.61 18.98
N ASP A 91 -7.09 -6.56 18.40
CA ASP A 91 -7.22 -7.98 18.74
C ASP A 91 -7.30 -8.00 20.26
N GLN A 92 -8.40 -8.54 20.80
CA GLN A 92 -8.77 -8.40 22.22
C GLN A 92 -7.51 -8.43 23.06
N THR A 93 -7.24 -7.38 23.85
CA THR A 93 -5.97 -7.30 24.59
C THR A 93 -5.77 -8.56 25.41
N ILE A 94 -4.88 -9.45 24.95
CA ILE A 94 -4.59 -10.71 25.63
C ILE A 94 -3.61 -10.38 26.75
N TRP A 95 -4.11 -10.34 27.97
CA TRP A 95 -3.27 -10.18 29.16
C TRP A 95 -2.67 -11.54 29.54
N TYR A 96 -1.35 -11.68 29.39
CA TYR A 96 -0.61 -12.86 29.85
C TYR A 96 -0.01 -12.62 31.24
N ARG A 97 -0.31 -13.50 32.19
CA ARG A 97 0.33 -13.55 33.53
C ARG A 97 1.14 -14.83 33.66
N PRO A 98 2.44 -14.78 33.98
CA PRO A 98 3.24 -15.97 34.25
C PRO A 98 2.62 -16.83 35.37
N ARG A 99 2.52 -18.15 35.17
CA ARG A 99 1.92 -19.09 36.14
C ARG A 99 2.45 -18.96 37.57
N ARG A 100 3.75 -18.69 37.74
CA ARG A 100 4.38 -18.50 39.06
C ARG A 100 3.85 -17.29 39.85
N LEU A 101 3.15 -16.37 39.19
CA LEU A 101 2.53 -15.17 39.78
C LEU A 101 1.01 -15.29 39.87
N MET A 102 0.45 -16.46 39.55
CA MET A 102 -0.95 -16.80 39.75
C MET A 102 -1.10 -17.53 41.08
N GLU A 103 -2.11 -17.14 41.86
CA GLU A 103 -2.60 -17.90 43.01
C GLU A 103 -3.49 -19.03 42.45
N PRO A 104 -3.05 -20.30 42.47
CA PRO A 104 -3.74 -21.39 41.77
C PRO A 104 -5.17 -21.61 42.26
N GLU A 105 -5.38 -21.55 43.57
CA GLU A 105 -6.66 -21.82 44.22
C GLU A 105 -7.67 -20.71 43.91
N ARG A 106 -7.21 -19.45 43.95
CA ARG A 106 -8.05 -18.29 43.63
C ARG A 106 -8.45 -18.28 42.16
N PHE A 107 -7.52 -18.62 41.27
CA PHE A 107 -7.81 -18.71 39.84
C PHE A 107 -8.83 -19.82 39.54
N GLN A 108 -8.72 -20.99 40.17
CA GLN A 108 -9.71 -22.07 40.01
C GLN A 108 -11.09 -21.68 40.52
N MET A 109 -11.20 -20.95 41.64
CA MET A 109 -12.48 -20.42 42.10
C MET A 109 -13.10 -19.41 41.14
N GLU A 110 -12.29 -18.52 40.55
CA GLU A 110 -12.77 -17.52 39.58
C GLU A 110 -13.20 -18.14 38.25
N LEU A 111 -12.61 -19.27 37.84
CA LEU A 111 -13.02 -20.00 36.63
C LEU A 111 -14.41 -20.63 36.73
N GLY A 112 -14.93 -20.81 37.95
CA GLY A 112 -16.20 -21.48 38.20
C GLY A 112 -16.18 -22.98 37.85
N PRO A 113 -17.32 -23.68 37.98
CA PRO A 113 -17.42 -25.08 37.62
C PRO A 113 -17.16 -25.27 36.12
N ILE A 114 -16.32 -26.23 35.77
CA ILE A 114 -16.08 -26.60 34.37
C ILE A 114 -17.41 -27.09 33.79
N PRO A 115 -17.91 -26.51 32.67
CA PRO A 115 -19.13 -26.98 32.04
C PRO A 115 -19.02 -28.48 31.71
N GLU A 116 -20.04 -29.26 32.04
CA GLU A 116 -20.09 -30.73 31.81
C GLU A 116 -19.86 -31.11 30.34
N ALA A 117 -20.08 -30.17 29.41
CA ALA A 117 -19.77 -30.33 27.99
C ALA A 117 -18.26 -30.53 27.67
N LEU A 118 -17.36 -30.27 28.62
CA LEU A 118 -15.91 -30.36 28.45
C LEU A 118 -15.28 -31.55 29.20
N THR A 119 -16.06 -32.33 29.95
CA THR A 119 -15.58 -33.55 30.61
C THR A 119 -15.78 -34.75 29.68
N HIS A 120 -14.73 -35.16 28.96
CA HIS A 120 -14.70 -36.47 28.32
C HIS A 120 -14.38 -37.54 29.37
N SER A 121 -15.31 -38.49 29.54
CA SER A 121 -15.19 -39.70 30.37
C SER A 121 -14.09 -40.64 29.89
#